data_AF-A0A6P0NHP6-F1
#
_entry.id   AF-A0A6P0NHP6-F1
#
_cell.length_a   1.000
_cell.length_b   1.000
_cell.length_c   1.000
_cell.angle_alpha   90.00
_cell.angle_beta   90.00
_cell.angle_gamma   90.00
#
_symmetry.space_group_name_H-M   'P 1'
#
loop_
_entity.id
_entity.type
_entity.pdbx_description
1 polymer ?
#
loop_
_entity_poly.entity_id
_entity_poly.type
_entity_poly.pdbx_seq_one_letter_code
_entity_poly.pdbx_strand_id
1 'polypeptide(L)'
;PIKRAWSQVVTSRRWDTLDHQQISYEEWVEMIDAKYSLLKGHYTITITNYEKYFAQEQILYLFYDDICLNPANLLQNVCNFLDIKYEEGYFNSTMNFLFNNSPKMDIPEKVAEYLTEKYKEQEEFIIKRFQPASFKL
;
A
#
# COMPACT_ATOMS: atom_id res chain seq x y z
N PRO A 1 4.41 2.58 -3.69
CA PRO A 1 4.41 1.10 -3.94
C PRO A 1 5.55 0.38 -3.22
N ILE A 2 6.70 1.05 -3.10
CA ILE A 2 7.90 0.63 -2.36
C ILE A 2 7.56 0.13 -0.95
N LYS A 3 6.93 0.97 -0.11
CA LYS A 3 6.55 0.60 1.27
C LYS A 3 5.65 -0.64 1.35
N ARG A 4 4.75 -0.81 0.36
CA ARG A 4 3.85 -1.98 0.27
C ARG A 4 4.63 -3.26 -0.06
N ALA A 5 5.52 -3.20 -1.06
CA ALA A 5 6.37 -4.32 -1.43
C ALA A 5 7.27 -4.73 -0.25
N TRP A 6 7.86 -3.75 0.43
CA TRP A 6 8.66 -4.00 1.64
C TRP A 6 7.85 -4.63 2.76
N SER A 7 6.69 -4.07 3.10
CA SER A 7 5.79 -4.62 4.12
C SER A 7 5.40 -6.06 3.81
N GLN A 8 5.18 -6.42 2.54
CA GLN A 8 4.91 -7.80 2.16
C GLN A 8 6.09 -8.73 2.46
N VAL A 9 7.31 -8.33 2.11
CA VAL A 9 8.52 -9.11 2.45
C VAL A 9 8.60 -9.25 3.98
N VAL A 10 8.49 -8.15 4.72
CA VAL A 10 8.53 -8.08 6.19
C VAL A 10 7.36 -8.79 6.89
N THR A 11 6.28 -9.14 6.21
CA THR A 11 5.15 -9.90 6.81
C THR A 11 5.08 -11.35 6.35
N SER A 12 5.71 -11.69 5.22
CA SER A 12 5.68 -13.04 4.65
C SER A 12 6.52 -14.08 5.40
N ARG A 13 7.36 -13.66 6.35
CA ARG A 13 8.25 -14.53 7.10
C ARG A 13 8.13 -14.31 8.61
N ARG A 14 8.52 -15.35 9.35
CA ARG A 14 8.75 -15.31 10.80
C ARG A 14 10.10 -14.65 11.09
N TRP A 15 10.12 -13.34 10.97
CA TRP A 15 11.32 -12.53 11.20
C TRP A 15 11.84 -12.62 12.63
N ASP A 16 10.99 -12.99 13.58
CA ASP A 16 11.36 -13.40 14.93
C ASP A 16 12.35 -14.59 14.99
N THR A 17 12.56 -15.31 13.88
CA THR A 17 13.44 -16.49 13.81
C THR A 17 14.65 -16.32 12.87
N LEU A 18 14.81 -15.18 12.19
CA LEU A 18 15.87 -14.95 11.21
C LEU A 18 16.79 -13.81 11.66
N ASP A 19 18.10 -13.99 11.55
CA ASP A 19 19.06 -12.90 11.71
C ASP A 19 19.09 -12.04 10.44
N HIS A 20 18.36 -10.93 10.45
CA HIS A 20 18.22 -10.03 9.30
C HIS A 20 19.53 -9.41 8.83
N GLN A 21 20.55 -9.37 9.69
CA GLN A 21 21.85 -8.79 9.34
C GLN A 21 22.65 -9.68 8.40
N GLN A 22 22.23 -10.93 8.20
CA GLN A 22 22.93 -11.89 7.32
C GLN A 22 22.32 -12.01 5.93
N ILE A 23 21.22 -11.31 5.64
CA ILE A 23 20.55 -11.39 4.35
C ILE A 23 21.30 -10.52 3.34
N SER A 24 21.80 -11.16 2.29
CA SER A 24 22.49 -10.50 1.19
C SER A 24 21.53 -9.67 0.33
N TYR A 25 22.08 -8.74 -0.46
CA TYR A 25 21.29 -7.93 -1.38
C TYR A 25 20.55 -8.81 -2.41
N GLU A 26 21.20 -9.84 -2.90
CA GLU A 26 20.66 -10.78 -3.88
C GLU A 26 19.47 -11.56 -3.31
N GLU A 27 19.56 -12.00 -2.05
CA GLU A 27 18.44 -12.64 -1.36
C GLU A 27 17.26 -11.68 -1.16
N TRP A 28 17.52 -10.40 -0.86
CA TRP A 28 16.46 -9.38 -0.81
C TRP A 28 15.75 -9.24 -2.16
N VAL A 29 16.51 -9.13 -3.25
CA VAL A 29 15.96 -9.01 -4.60
C VAL A 29 15.13 -10.24 -4.96
N GLU A 30 15.62 -11.46 -4.67
CA GLU A 30 14.87 -12.69 -4.92
C GLU A 30 13.53 -12.72 -4.17
N MET A 31 13.52 -12.28 -2.90
CA MET A 31 12.29 -12.19 -2.10
C MET A 31 11.30 -11.15 -2.64
N ILE A 32 11.80 -10.01 -3.11
CA ILE A 32 10.98 -8.95 -3.72
C ILE A 32 10.39 -9.42 -5.06
N ASP A 33 11.18 -10.18 -5.83
CA ASP A 33 10.82 -10.62 -7.18
C ASP A 33 10.05 -11.94 -7.21
N ALA A 34 9.88 -12.59 -6.06
CA ALA A 34 9.01 -13.73 -5.93
C ALA A 34 7.63 -13.41 -6.53
N LYS A 35 7.13 -14.30 -7.38
CA LYS A 35 5.93 -14.11 -8.24
C LYS A 35 4.71 -13.52 -7.50
N TYR A 36 4.54 -13.86 -6.23
CA TYR A 36 3.44 -13.39 -5.40
C TYR A 36 3.59 -11.93 -4.92
N SER A 37 4.82 -11.43 -4.78
CA SER A 37 5.15 -10.04 -4.42
C SER A 37 4.98 -9.10 -5.60
N LEU A 38 5.31 -9.56 -6.81
CA LEU A 38 5.17 -8.76 -8.04
C LEU A 38 3.74 -8.32 -8.27
N LEU A 39 2.78 -9.24 -8.27
CA LEU A 39 1.38 -8.94 -8.64
C LEU A 39 0.71 -7.90 -7.73
N LYS A 40 1.11 -7.82 -6.46
CA LYS A 40 0.50 -6.88 -5.51
C LYS A 40 1.01 -5.44 -5.67
N GLY A 41 2.15 -5.23 -6.34
CA GLY A 41 2.73 -3.91 -6.60
C GLY A 41 2.34 -3.30 -7.95
N HIS A 42 1.71 -4.07 -8.86
CA HIS A 42 1.31 -3.61 -10.19
C HIS A 42 -0.10 -3.02 -10.19
N TYR A 43 -0.21 -1.77 -9.73
CA TYR A 43 -1.47 -1.04 -9.68
C TYR A 43 -2.06 -0.80 -11.06
N THR A 44 -1.24 -0.53 -12.09
CA THR A 44 -1.75 -0.35 -13.46
C THR A 44 -2.55 -1.55 -13.92
N ILE A 45 -2.02 -2.77 -13.76
CA ILE A 45 -2.70 -4.01 -14.15
C ILE A 45 -3.99 -4.17 -13.34
N THR A 46 -3.91 -3.95 -12.03
CA THR A 46 -5.07 -4.10 -11.14
C THR A 46 -6.20 -3.14 -11.55
N ILE A 47 -5.89 -1.86 -11.64
CA ILE A 47 -6.84 -0.80 -12.02
C ILE A 47 -7.45 -1.09 -13.39
N THR A 48 -6.62 -1.31 -14.42
CA THR A 48 -7.09 -1.59 -15.77
C THR A 48 -7.94 -2.86 -15.86
N ASN A 49 -7.69 -3.88 -15.02
CA ASN A 49 -8.51 -5.08 -15.02
C ASN A 49 -9.88 -4.87 -14.39
N TYR A 50 -9.99 -4.11 -13.30
CA TYR A 50 -11.29 -3.83 -12.68
C TYR A 50 -12.12 -2.86 -13.56
N GLU A 51 -11.50 -1.82 -14.11
CA GLU A 51 -12.18 -0.84 -14.96
C GLU A 51 -12.70 -1.41 -16.31
N LYS A 52 -12.25 -2.61 -16.70
CA LYS A 52 -12.86 -3.34 -17.85
C LYS A 52 -14.29 -3.81 -17.57
N TYR A 53 -14.62 -4.05 -16.31
CA TYR A 53 -15.87 -4.72 -15.92
C TYR A 53 -16.77 -3.84 -15.04
N PHE A 54 -16.20 -2.86 -14.34
CA PHE A 54 -16.94 -1.96 -13.47
C PHE A 54 -16.81 -0.52 -13.95
N ALA A 55 -17.92 0.21 -13.94
CA ALA A 55 -17.89 1.64 -14.22
C ALA A 55 -17.07 2.38 -13.15
N GLN A 56 -16.55 3.55 -13.50
CA GLN A 56 -15.68 4.32 -12.60
C GLN A 56 -16.37 4.66 -11.28
N GLU A 57 -17.67 4.93 -11.30
CA GLU A 57 -18.49 5.27 -10.14
C GLU A 57 -18.72 4.08 -9.20
N GLN A 58 -18.43 2.86 -9.66
CA GLN A 58 -18.54 1.62 -8.87
C GLN A 58 -17.20 1.22 -8.23
N ILE A 59 -16.16 2.05 -8.37
CA ILE A 59 -14.84 1.81 -7.79
C ILE A 59 -14.41 3.02 -6.98
N LEU A 60 -14.22 2.85 -5.68
CA LEU A 60 -13.58 3.85 -4.83
C LEU A 60 -12.10 3.51 -4.64
N TYR A 61 -11.23 4.37 -5.15
CA TYR A 61 -9.79 4.30 -4.89
C TYR A 61 -9.44 5.16 -3.67
N LEU A 62 -8.72 4.56 -2.71
CA LEU A 62 -8.27 5.22 -1.49
C LEU A 62 -6.77 5.02 -1.28
N PHE A 63 -6.14 5.98 -0.62
CA PHE A 63 -4.71 5.95 -0.32
C PHE A 63 -4.48 5.63 1.15
N TYR A 64 -3.47 4.80 1.39
CA TYR A 64 -3.07 4.44 2.75
C TYR A 64 -2.66 5.66 3.57
N ASP A 65 -1.98 6.63 2.95
CA ASP A 65 -1.58 7.86 3.63
C ASP A 65 -2.78 8.64 4.18
N ASP A 66 -3.91 8.67 3.47
CA ASP A 66 -5.13 9.33 3.95
C ASP A 66 -5.73 8.59 5.16
N ILE A 67 -5.53 7.27 5.28
CA ILE A 67 -5.94 6.52 6.48
C ILE A 67 -5.12 7.00 7.69
N CYS A 68 -3.83 7.28 7.50
CA CYS A 68 -2.96 7.73 8.59
C CYS A 68 -3.12 9.22 8.91
N LEU A 69 -3.31 10.06 7.90
CA LEU A 69 -3.29 11.53 8.03
C LEU A 69 -4.69 12.11 8.26
N ASN A 70 -5.73 11.50 7.69
CA ASN A 70 -7.10 12.01 7.76
C ASN A 70 -8.15 10.88 7.76
N PRO A 71 -8.13 9.98 8.77
CA PRO A 71 -8.99 8.79 8.81
C PRO A 71 -10.49 9.13 8.80
N ALA A 72 -10.91 10.23 9.44
CA ALA A 72 -12.30 10.65 9.45
C ALA A 72 -12.82 11.00 8.04
N ASN A 73 -12.05 11.79 7.28
CA ASN A 73 -12.41 12.13 5.91
C ASN A 73 -12.44 10.90 4.99
N LEU A 74 -11.46 10.00 5.14
CA LEU A 74 -11.44 8.75 4.38
C LEU A 74 -12.66 7.87 4.70
N LEU A 75 -13.03 7.73 5.98
CA LEU A 75 -14.23 6.98 6.38
C LEU A 75 -15.51 7.62 5.86
N GLN A 76 -15.60 8.95 5.86
CA GLN A 76 -16.72 9.66 5.27
C GLN A 76 -16.82 9.38 3.75
N ASN A 77 -15.70 9.36 3.03
CA ASN A 77 -15.68 8.99 1.61
C ASN A 77 -16.18 7.56 1.38
N VAL A 78 -15.79 6.61 2.24
CA VAL A 78 -16.29 5.22 2.19
C VAL A 78 -17.79 5.20 2.43
N CYS A 79 -18.30 5.90 3.45
CA CYS A 79 -19.73 5.95 3.75
C CYS A 79 -20.53 6.53 2.58
N ASN A 80 -20.07 7.65 2.01
CA ASN A 80 -20.69 8.30 0.86
C ASN A 80 -20.73 7.36 -0.36
N PHE A 81 -19.64 6.65 -0.63
CA PHE A 81 -19.58 5.69 -1.74
C PHE A 81 -20.53 4.51 -1.56
N LEU A 82 -20.74 4.07 -0.32
CA LEU A 82 -21.68 2.99 0.03
C LEU A 82 -23.13 3.48 0.19
N ASP A 83 -23.40 4.78 -0.02
CA ASP A 83 -24.70 5.42 0.21
C ASP A 83 -25.24 5.20 1.63
N ILE A 84 -24.35 5.30 2.62
CA ILE A 84 -24.71 5.23 4.04
C ILE A 84 -24.32 6.53 4.76
N LYS A 85 -25.09 6.87 5.79
CA LYS A 85 -24.83 8.07 6.59
C LYS A 85 -23.55 7.90 7.41
N TYR A 86 -22.62 8.83 7.25
CA TYR A 86 -21.45 8.95 8.14
C TYR A 86 -21.88 9.50 9.50
N GLU A 87 -21.53 8.80 10.58
CA GLU A 87 -21.65 9.28 11.95
C GLU A 87 -20.36 8.97 12.70
N GLU A 88 -19.59 10.02 13.04
CA GLU A 88 -18.28 9.92 13.70
C GLU A 88 -18.33 9.08 15.00
N GLY A 89 -19.45 9.16 15.74
CA GLY A 89 -19.68 8.42 16.97
C GLY A 89 -19.49 6.90 16.86
N TYR A 90 -19.73 6.30 15.69
CA TYR A 90 -19.51 4.86 15.47
C TYR A 90 -18.04 4.45 15.42
N PHE A 91 -17.13 5.41 15.20
CA PHE A 91 -15.72 5.14 14.97
C PHE A 91 -14.81 5.61 16.10
N ASN A 92 -15.33 6.37 17.08
CA ASN A 92 -14.56 6.98 18.17
C ASN A 92 -13.60 6.00 18.88
N SER A 93 -14.02 4.75 19.10
CA SER A 93 -13.20 3.75 19.82
C SER A 93 -12.11 3.10 18.96
N THR A 94 -12.19 3.21 17.62
CA THR A 94 -11.29 2.48 16.71
C THR A 94 -10.51 3.39 15.77
N MET A 95 -10.92 4.64 15.57
CA MET A 95 -10.38 5.54 14.55
C MET A 95 -8.86 5.72 14.66
N ASN A 96 -8.32 5.73 15.89
CA ASN A 96 -6.90 5.92 16.16
C ASN A 96 -6.20 4.63 16.62
N PHE A 97 -6.86 3.46 16.52
CA PHE A 97 -6.32 2.21 17.02
C PHE A 97 -5.67 1.38 15.90
N LEU A 98 -4.44 0.95 16.12
CA LEU A 98 -3.69 0.08 15.20
C LEU A 98 -3.83 -1.38 15.62
N PHE A 99 -4.52 -2.17 14.79
CA PHE A 99 -4.69 -3.61 15.05
C PHE A 99 -3.56 -4.47 14.45
N ASN A 100 -3.12 -4.15 13.23
CA ASN A 100 -2.18 -4.97 12.46
C ASN A 100 -0.87 -4.22 12.22
N ASN A 101 -0.05 -4.11 13.26
CA ASN A 101 1.26 -3.49 13.13
C ASN A 101 2.28 -4.49 12.56
N SER A 102 3.02 -4.09 11.53
CA SER A 102 4.13 -4.89 11.00
C SER A 102 5.39 -4.68 11.85
N PRO A 103 6.33 -5.65 11.87
CA PRO A 103 7.66 -5.40 12.41
C PRO A 103 8.29 -4.15 11.80
N LYS A 104 8.88 -3.29 12.64
CA LYS A 104 9.61 -2.10 12.18
C LYS A 104 10.99 -2.54 11.72
N MET A 105 11.13 -2.74 10.41
CA MET A 105 12.41 -2.98 9.76
C MET A 105 12.63 -1.90 8.71
N ASP A 106 13.76 -1.22 8.79
CA ASP A 106 14.15 -0.24 7.79
C ASP A 106 14.56 -0.94 6.50
N ILE A 107 14.30 -0.30 5.37
CA ILE A 107 14.71 -0.80 4.05
C ILE A 107 16.21 -0.57 3.91
N PRO A 108 17.04 -1.60 3.65
CA PRO A 108 18.45 -1.38 3.33
C PRO A 108 18.61 -0.48 2.10
N GLU A 109 19.58 0.43 2.12
CA GLU A 109 19.75 1.49 1.11
C GLU A 109 19.74 0.95 -0.34
N LYS A 110 20.58 -0.04 -0.64
CA LYS A 110 20.62 -0.67 -1.99
C LYS A 110 19.29 -1.32 -2.39
N VAL A 111 18.53 -1.84 -1.43
CA VAL A 111 17.21 -2.43 -1.67
C VAL A 111 16.18 -1.33 -1.94
N ALA A 112 16.28 -0.19 -1.26
CA ALA A 112 15.43 0.97 -1.52
C ALA A 112 15.67 1.55 -2.91
N GLU A 113 16.93 1.64 -3.36
CA GLU A 113 17.28 2.05 -4.73
C GLU A 113 16.66 1.10 -5.77
N TYR A 114 16.82 -0.22 -5.56
CA TYR A 114 16.23 -1.24 -6.43
C TYR A 114 14.70 -1.11 -6.52
N LEU A 115 14.02 -0.99 -5.37
CA LEU A 115 12.56 -0.84 -5.32
C LEU A 115 12.08 0.46 -5.98
N THR A 116 12.85 1.55 -5.83
CA THR A 116 12.53 2.85 -6.44
C THR A 116 12.54 2.74 -7.96
N GLU A 117 13.60 2.19 -8.53
CA GLU A 117 13.69 2.00 -9.98
C GLU A 117 12.60 1.03 -10.47
N LYS A 118 12.41 -0.09 -9.76
CA LYS A 118 11.41 -1.11 -10.11
C LYS A 118 9.98 -0.58 -10.18
N TYR A 119 9.60 0.32 -9.27
CA TYR A 119 8.22 0.81 -9.15
C TYR A 119 8.00 2.21 -9.72
N LYS A 120 9.02 2.83 -10.32
CA LYS A 120 8.96 4.18 -10.88
C LYS A 120 7.77 4.39 -11.83
N GLU A 121 7.59 3.51 -12.82
CA GLU A 121 6.47 3.62 -13.77
C GLU A 121 5.10 3.51 -13.07
N GLN A 122 5.00 2.69 -12.02
CA GLN A 122 3.77 2.55 -11.24
C GLN A 122 3.46 3.81 -10.45
N GLU A 123 4.49 4.44 -9.89
CA GLU A 123 4.37 5.71 -9.18
C GLU A 123 3.95 6.83 -10.13
N GLU A 124 4.59 6.97 -11.29
CA GLU A 124 4.22 7.95 -12.32
C GLU A 124 2.77 7.76 -12.78
N PHE A 125 2.34 6.50 -12.99
CA PHE A 125 0.96 6.18 -13.35
C PHE A 125 -0.05 6.64 -12.29
N ILE A 126 0.20 6.33 -11.01
CA ILE A 126 -0.68 6.72 -9.92
C ILE A 126 -0.73 8.25 -9.77
N ILE A 127 0.42 8.92 -9.78
CA ILE A 127 0.49 10.38 -9.68
C ILE A 127 -0.34 11.01 -10.79
N LYS A 128 -0.16 10.57 -12.04
CA LYS A 128 -0.90 11.11 -13.19
C LYS A 128 -2.41 10.85 -13.10
N ARG A 129 -2.81 9.66 -12.63
CA ARG A 129 -4.21 9.22 -12.61
C ARG A 129 -5.06 9.93 -11.53
N PHE A 130 -4.45 10.28 -10.40
CA PHE A 130 -5.16 10.76 -9.20
C PHE A 130 -4.77 12.20 -8.79
N GLN A 131 -4.41 13.07 -9.74
CA GLN A 131 -4.12 14.48 -9.44
C GLN A 131 -5.37 15.31 -9.07
N PRO A 132 -5.24 16.31 -8.18
CA PRO A 132 -4.07 16.60 -7.33
C PRO A 132 -4.02 15.61 -6.16
N ALA A 133 -2.97 14.80 -6.12
CA ALA A 133 -2.75 13.82 -5.07
C ALA A 133 -2.24 14.53 -3.81
N SER A 134 -2.91 14.32 -2.67
CA SER A 134 -2.48 14.78 -1.34
C SER A 134 -1.40 13.90 -0.69
N PHE A 135 -1.04 12.78 -1.32
CA PHE A 135 -0.19 11.73 -0.74
C PHE A 135 1.27 11.80 -1.22
N LYS A 136 2.20 11.25 -0.42
CA LYS A 136 3.63 11.11 -0.77
C LYS A 136 3.95 9.64 -0.97
N LEU A 137 4.18 9.22 -2.21
CA LEU A 137 4.48 7.82 -2.56
C LEU A 137 5.84 7.33 -2.06
#